data_AF-A0A2G6MVI7-F1
#
_entry.id   AF-A0A2G6MVI7-F1
#
_cell.length_a   1.000
_cell.length_b   1.000
_cell.length_c   1.000
_cell.angle_alpha   90.00
_cell.angle_beta   90.00
_cell.angle_gamma   90.00
#
_symmetry.space_group_name_H-M   'P 1'
#
loop_
_entity.id
_entity.type
_entity.pdbx_description
1 polymer ?
#
loop_
_entity_poly.entity_id
_entity_poly.type
_entity_poly.pdbx_seq_one_letter_code
_entity_poly.pdbx_strand_id
1 'polypeptide(L)'
;MSGQLLSSKVVVVEEEPKVRGIPGLPTAVAGMVGITERGPIDQAVLCTSFEEFQDRFGGFTPNSDLALAAMGFFENGGSQLWVVRTVHHTDVSDPATATAVRSFGFLTTPGAPTPALVVSAAAEPFILDDGDRIVVSVDGGADEQAIFNGSAAQIPAGGAGPFALADGQTLTLRFDGGTEQTVTLAAADFADIGAATADELAAVINSQIAGGKATVEAGILTLSSDTEGSSSQVEVTGGTANPTLGFAAGVVSGAGNVADLSSVSVSEVKTVVEAAIPSVEVTAGVGGVIELRTVGTGAAVSLQVQAATAAAFGFDNDLHSGSDSGAADAVRVEGKDPGAYADQIQAEVRAATN
;
A
#
# COMPACT_ATOMS: atom_id res chain seq x y z
N MET A 1 31.68 63.30 -3.20
CA MET A 1 32.80 64.07 -2.61
C MET A 1 32.37 64.55 -1.24
N SER A 2 33.23 64.36 -0.24
CA SER A 2 33.02 64.73 1.16
C SER A 2 32.72 66.22 1.32
N GLY A 3 31.61 66.55 1.98
CA GLY A 3 31.23 67.91 2.35
C GLY A 3 31.13 68.04 3.86
N GLN A 4 32.24 67.89 4.58
CA GLN A 4 32.26 68.05 6.04
C GLN A 4 32.49 69.53 6.43
N LEU A 5 31.35 70.19 6.68
CA LEU A 5 30.99 71.24 7.68
C LEU A 5 32.02 72.26 8.17
N LEU A 6 31.64 73.56 8.24
CA LEU A 6 32.15 74.52 9.25
C LEU A 6 31.22 75.75 9.49
N SER A 7 29.89 75.57 9.49
CA SER A 7 28.90 76.56 9.98
C SER A 7 27.58 75.86 10.27
N SER A 8 26.82 76.27 11.29
CA SER A 8 25.42 75.85 11.48
C SER A 8 24.58 76.42 10.33
N LYS A 9 24.48 75.69 9.22
CA LYS A 9 23.57 75.97 8.10
C LYS A 9 22.79 74.71 7.78
N VAL A 10 21.47 74.84 7.68
CA VAL A 10 20.59 73.80 7.17
C VAL A 10 20.88 73.63 5.68
N VAL A 11 21.25 72.42 5.28
CA VAL A 11 21.39 72.05 3.86
C VAL A 11 20.14 71.27 3.48
N VAL A 12 19.35 71.85 2.56
CA VAL A 12 18.20 71.16 1.97
C VAL A 12 18.70 70.44 0.74
N VAL A 13 18.49 69.13 0.69
CA VAL A 13 18.73 68.29 -0.49
C VAL A 13 17.37 67.73 -0.89
N GLU A 14 16.95 68.02 -2.12
CA GLU A 14 15.76 67.40 -2.70
C GLU A 14 16.19 66.08 -3.35
N GLU A 15 15.74 64.97 -2.77
CA GLU A 15 15.81 63.66 -3.40
C GLU A 15 14.45 63.33 -4.03
N GLU A 16 14.45 62.78 -5.25
CA GLU A 16 13.22 62.28 -5.86
C GLU A 16 12.61 61.18 -4.96
N PRO A 17 11.32 61.29 -4.59
CA PRO A 17 10.72 60.34 -3.67
C PRO A 17 10.66 58.96 -4.33
N LYS A 18 11.48 58.02 -3.84
CA LYS A 18 11.39 56.61 -4.22
C LYS A 18 10.21 55.98 -3.49
N VAL A 19 8.99 56.27 -3.97
CA VAL A 19 7.76 55.70 -3.41
C VAL A 19 7.77 54.20 -3.69
N ARG A 20 7.98 53.39 -2.66
CA ARG A 20 7.87 51.93 -2.76
C ARG A 20 6.38 51.59 -2.66
N GLY A 21 5.73 51.46 -3.81
CA GLY A 21 4.32 51.05 -3.86
C GLY A 21 4.14 49.69 -3.18
N ILE A 22 3.10 49.57 -2.34
CA ILE A 22 2.69 48.27 -1.78
C ILE A 22 1.86 47.59 -2.87
N PRO A 23 2.28 46.43 -3.41
CA PRO A 23 1.48 45.72 -4.40
C PRO A 23 0.17 45.25 -3.78
N GLY A 24 -0.95 45.42 -4.49
CA GLY A 24 -2.23 44.82 -4.10
C GLY A 24 -2.15 43.30 -4.22
N LEU A 25 -2.58 42.58 -3.17
CA LEU A 25 -2.73 41.13 -3.20
C LEU A 25 -4.15 40.77 -3.66
N PRO A 26 -4.33 39.64 -4.38
CA PRO A 26 -5.66 39.15 -4.70
C PRO A 26 -6.43 38.83 -3.40
N THR A 27 -7.66 39.32 -3.28
CA THR A 27 -8.50 39.12 -2.10
C THR A 27 -9.42 37.90 -2.20
N ALA A 28 -9.48 37.27 -3.38
CA ALA A 28 -10.26 36.07 -3.64
C ALA A 28 -9.41 35.05 -4.41
N VAL A 29 -8.88 34.08 -3.68
CA VAL A 29 -8.18 32.91 -4.21
C VAL A 29 -8.95 31.69 -3.71
N ALA A 30 -9.46 30.87 -4.63
CA ALA A 30 -10.17 29.65 -4.28
C ALA A 30 -9.20 28.46 -4.25
N GLY A 31 -9.46 27.52 -3.35
CA GLY A 31 -8.81 26.21 -3.31
C GLY A 31 -9.87 25.13 -3.40
N MET A 32 -9.70 24.15 -4.29
CA MET A 32 -10.60 23.02 -4.44
C MET A 32 -9.80 21.71 -4.45
N VAL A 33 -10.34 20.70 -3.77
CA VAL A 33 -9.76 19.36 -3.70
C VAL A 33 -10.83 18.37 -4.15
N GLY A 34 -10.45 17.41 -4.99
CA GLY A 34 -11.38 16.40 -5.47
C GLY A 34 -10.78 15.48 -6.51
N ILE A 35 -11.64 14.61 -7.05
CA ILE A 35 -11.24 13.63 -8.06
C ILE A 35 -11.36 14.28 -9.45
N THR A 36 -10.38 14.04 -10.31
CA THR A 36 -10.35 14.51 -11.71
C THR A 36 -9.90 13.37 -12.64
N GLU A 37 -10.19 13.49 -13.94
CA GLU A 37 -9.82 12.48 -14.95
C GLU A 37 -8.32 12.21 -14.95
N ARG A 38 -7.53 13.29 -15.03
CA ARG A 38 -6.08 13.26 -15.15
C ARG A 38 -5.40 14.33 -14.31
N GLY A 39 -4.08 14.41 -14.41
CA GLY A 39 -3.26 15.46 -13.80
C GLY A 39 -2.47 15.02 -12.56
N PRO A 40 -1.61 15.91 -12.03
CA PRO A 40 -0.75 15.63 -10.87
C PRO A 40 -1.57 15.28 -9.62
N ILE A 41 -1.21 14.19 -8.96
CA ILE A 41 -1.86 13.72 -7.71
C ILE A 41 -1.21 14.44 -6.52
N ASP A 42 -2.04 14.92 -5.59
CA ASP A 42 -1.68 15.59 -4.33
C ASP A 42 -0.75 16.80 -4.48
N GLN A 43 -0.74 17.40 -5.68
CA GLN A 43 -0.01 18.62 -5.96
C GLN A 43 -1.00 19.76 -6.22
N ALA A 44 -0.81 20.88 -5.53
CA ALA A 44 -1.58 22.08 -5.75
C ALA A 44 -1.13 22.75 -7.06
N VAL A 45 -2.07 22.91 -7.99
CA VAL A 45 -1.83 23.49 -9.30
C VAL A 45 -2.75 24.71 -9.49
N LEU A 46 -2.16 25.85 -9.81
CA LEU A 46 -2.91 27.08 -10.09
C LEU A 46 -3.51 27.02 -11.50
N CYS A 47 -4.83 27.15 -11.59
CA CYS A 47 -5.57 27.35 -12.82
C CYS A 47 -6.15 28.77 -12.83
N THR A 48 -5.95 29.48 -13.93
CA THR A 48 -6.41 30.87 -14.14
C THR A 48 -7.62 30.96 -15.08
N SER A 49 -7.97 29.85 -15.74
CA SER A 49 -9.18 29.70 -16.54
C SER A 49 -9.72 28.27 -16.45
N PHE A 50 -10.97 28.08 -16.88
CA PHE A 50 -11.56 26.74 -16.98
C PHE A 50 -10.90 25.89 -18.08
N GLU A 51 -10.40 26.52 -19.15
CA GLU A 51 -9.64 25.82 -20.20
C GLU A 51 -8.31 25.28 -19.64
N GLU A 52 -7.60 26.07 -18.83
CA GLU A 52 -6.37 25.61 -18.16
C GLU A 52 -6.66 24.48 -17.16
N PHE A 53 -7.82 24.54 -16.49
CA PHE A 53 -8.31 23.43 -15.67
C PHE A 53 -8.52 22.16 -16.53
N GLN A 54 -9.23 22.27 -17.65
CA GLN A 54 -9.52 21.14 -18.53
C GLN A 54 -8.26 20.52 -19.14
N ASP A 55 -7.31 21.36 -19.56
CA ASP A 55 -6.03 20.89 -20.09
C ASP A 55 -5.27 20.05 -19.06
N ARG A 56 -5.19 20.52 -17.81
CA ARG A 56 -4.41 19.85 -16.76
C ARG A 56 -5.14 18.69 -16.09
N PHE A 57 -6.43 18.82 -15.83
CA PHE A 57 -7.20 17.91 -14.98
C PHE A 57 -8.27 17.11 -15.73
N GLY A 58 -8.57 17.49 -16.98
CA GLY A 58 -9.60 16.85 -17.81
C GLY A 58 -10.99 17.46 -17.64
N GLY A 59 -11.98 16.76 -18.15
CA GLY A 59 -13.37 17.18 -18.21
C GLY A 59 -14.23 16.74 -17.02
N PHE A 60 -15.51 16.52 -17.32
CA PHE A 60 -16.52 16.15 -16.34
C PHE A 60 -16.51 14.65 -16.08
N THR A 61 -16.45 14.26 -14.81
CA THR A 61 -16.48 12.85 -14.42
C THR A 61 -17.77 12.50 -13.69
N PRO A 62 -18.30 11.27 -13.84
CA PRO A 62 -19.49 10.83 -13.10
C PRO A 62 -19.31 10.79 -11.57
N ASN A 63 -18.07 10.66 -11.11
CA ASN A 63 -17.73 10.43 -9.70
C ASN A 63 -17.23 11.69 -8.98
N SER A 64 -17.32 12.86 -9.60
CA SER A 64 -16.83 14.12 -9.02
C SER A 64 -17.48 15.35 -9.63
N ASP A 65 -17.99 16.23 -8.76
CA ASP A 65 -18.53 17.53 -9.14
C ASP A 65 -17.45 18.62 -9.26
N LEU A 66 -16.17 18.28 -9.08
CA LEU A 66 -15.07 19.25 -9.06
C LEU A 66 -14.98 20.06 -10.37
N ALA A 67 -15.14 19.41 -11.53
CA ALA A 67 -15.14 20.10 -12.81
C ALA A 67 -16.35 21.04 -12.97
N LEU A 68 -17.52 20.66 -12.46
CA LEU A 68 -18.71 21.52 -12.44
C LEU A 68 -18.51 22.74 -11.53
N ALA A 69 -17.92 22.54 -10.35
CA ALA A 69 -17.60 23.60 -9.41
C ALA A 69 -16.55 24.58 -9.97
N ALA A 70 -15.51 24.05 -10.63
CA ALA A 70 -14.49 24.87 -11.28
C ALA A 70 -15.07 25.71 -12.42
N MET A 71 -15.91 25.11 -13.29
CA MET A 71 -16.63 25.84 -14.33
C MET A 71 -17.47 26.97 -13.75
N GLY A 72 -18.32 26.66 -12.77
CA GLY A 72 -19.15 27.67 -12.10
C GLY A 72 -18.33 28.77 -11.44
N PHE A 73 -17.17 28.47 -10.84
CA PHE A 73 -16.29 29.47 -10.25
C PHE A 73 -15.79 30.48 -11.31
N PHE A 74 -15.29 29.99 -12.44
CA PHE A 74 -14.78 30.87 -13.51
C PHE A 74 -15.90 31.64 -14.21
N GLU A 75 -17.06 31.02 -14.45
CA GLU A 75 -18.24 31.69 -15.02
C GLU A 75 -18.79 32.80 -14.11
N ASN A 76 -18.68 32.65 -12.79
CA ASN A 76 -19.07 33.67 -11.81
C ASN A 76 -17.99 34.75 -11.57
N GLY A 77 -16.94 34.80 -12.38
CA GLY A 77 -15.90 35.84 -12.34
C GLY A 77 -14.71 35.53 -11.43
N GLY A 78 -14.55 34.30 -10.98
CA GLY A 78 -13.33 33.82 -10.35
C GLY A 78 -12.13 33.85 -11.30
N SER A 79 -10.92 34.10 -10.77
CA SER A 79 -9.70 34.25 -11.60
C SER A 79 -8.48 33.50 -11.10
N GLN A 80 -8.47 33.04 -9.85
CA GLN A 80 -7.37 32.25 -9.27
C GLN A 80 -7.93 31.05 -8.52
N LEU A 81 -7.74 29.87 -9.08
CA LEU A 81 -8.18 28.60 -8.50
C LEU A 81 -6.99 27.66 -8.33
N TRP A 82 -6.68 27.29 -7.10
CA TRP A 82 -5.80 26.18 -6.81
C TRP A 82 -6.59 24.89 -6.79
N VAL A 83 -6.13 23.90 -7.55
CA VAL A 83 -6.76 22.59 -7.61
C VAL A 83 -5.76 21.55 -7.13
N VAL A 84 -6.22 20.68 -6.24
CA VAL A 84 -5.51 19.46 -5.84
C VAL A 84 -6.36 18.28 -6.29
N ARG A 85 -5.83 17.49 -7.21
CA ARG A 85 -6.41 16.18 -7.52
C ARG A 85 -6.03 15.20 -6.42
N THR A 86 -7.01 14.50 -5.88
CA THR A 86 -6.79 13.42 -4.90
C THR A 86 -7.26 12.08 -5.46
N VAL A 87 -6.72 11.00 -4.90
CA VAL A 87 -7.05 9.60 -5.22
C VAL A 87 -7.17 8.80 -3.92
N HIS A 88 -7.62 7.55 -4.02
CA HIS A 88 -7.65 6.66 -2.87
C HIS A 88 -6.22 6.30 -2.43
N HIS A 89 -5.96 6.39 -1.13
CA HIS A 89 -4.71 6.02 -0.46
C HIS A 89 -4.97 4.86 0.47
N THR A 90 -4.07 3.88 0.55
CA THR A 90 -4.19 2.83 1.59
C THR A 90 -3.83 3.38 2.98
N ASP A 91 -2.96 4.39 3.07
CA ASP A 91 -2.73 5.21 4.26
C ASP A 91 -2.84 6.70 3.89
N VAL A 92 -3.86 7.37 4.43
CA VAL A 92 -4.13 8.80 4.17
C VAL A 92 -3.00 9.74 4.65
N SER A 93 -2.09 9.26 5.48
CA SER A 93 -0.95 10.04 5.98
C SER A 93 0.32 9.92 5.12
N ASP A 94 0.37 8.95 4.21
CA ASP A 94 1.50 8.72 3.31
C ASP A 94 1.09 8.84 1.83
N PRO A 95 1.49 9.94 1.15
CA PRO A 95 1.22 10.15 -0.28
C PRO A 95 1.79 9.06 -1.20
N ALA A 96 2.78 8.27 -0.75
CA ALA A 96 3.31 7.16 -1.54
C ALA A 96 2.32 5.99 -1.67
N THR A 97 1.27 5.96 -0.85
CA THR A 97 0.28 4.88 -0.83
C THR A 97 -0.91 5.10 -1.76
N ALA A 98 -0.79 6.06 -2.68
CA ALA A 98 -1.78 6.31 -3.73
C ALA A 98 -2.02 5.04 -4.57
N THR A 99 -3.27 4.61 -4.64
CA THR A 99 -3.68 3.39 -5.39
C THR A 99 -3.85 3.61 -6.89
N ALA A 100 -3.78 4.86 -7.36
CA ALA A 100 -3.92 5.18 -8.78
C ALA A 100 -2.65 4.79 -9.54
N VAL A 101 -2.81 3.88 -10.51
CA VAL A 101 -1.70 3.39 -11.36
C VAL A 101 -1.78 3.94 -12.77
N ARG A 102 -0.63 4.03 -13.45
CA ARG A 102 -0.58 4.34 -14.89
C ARG A 102 -1.00 3.12 -15.67
N SER A 103 -1.93 3.28 -16.61
CA SER A 103 -2.19 2.25 -17.60
C SER A 103 -0.98 2.12 -18.52
N PHE A 104 -0.63 0.89 -18.90
CA PHE A 104 0.32 0.66 -19.99
C PHE A 104 -0.15 -0.51 -20.85
N GLY A 105 0.42 -0.61 -22.04
CA GLY A 105 0.26 -1.74 -22.94
C GLY A 105 1.49 -1.87 -23.82
N PHE A 106 1.60 -2.99 -24.53
CA PHE A 106 2.70 -3.22 -25.46
C PHE A 106 2.19 -3.29 -26.89
N LEU A 107 2.93 -2.69 -27.81
CA LEU A 107 2.85 -3.03 -29.22
C LEU A 107 3.72 -4.25 -29.45
N THR A 108 3.14 -5.31 -29.99
CA THR A 108 3.85 -6.57 -30.16
C THR A 108 4.39 -6.74 -31.58
N THR A 109 5.59 -7.30 -31.72
CA THR A 109 6.10 -7.79 -33.01
C THR A 109 5.97 -9.31 -33.10
N PRO A 110 5.55 -9.87 -34.24
CA PRO A 110 5.59 -11.32 -34.45
C PRO A 110 7.03 -11.78 -34.70
N GLY A 111 7.34 -13.01 -34.33
CA GLY A 111 8.58 -13.69 -34.76
C GLY A 111 9.67 -13.80 -33.70
N ALA A 112 9.41 -13.43 -32.45
CA ALA A 112 10.35 -13.63 -31.36
C ALA A 112 10.00 -14.90 -30.56
N PRO A 113 11.01 -15.62 -30.04
CA PRO A 113 10.74 -16.73 -29.14
C PRO A 113 10.08 -16.21 -27.86
N THR A 114 9.13 -16.97 -27.33
CA THR A 114 8.34 -16.63 -26.14
C THR A 114 8.56 -17.66 -25.03
N PRO A 115 8.44 -17.27 -23.76
CA PRO A 115 8.55 -18.18 -22.63
C PRO A 115 7.33 -19.10 -22.55
N ALA A 116 7.46 -20.20 -21.80
CA ALA A 116 6.28 -20.90 -21.31
C ALA A 116 5.59 -20.02 -20.26
N LEU A 117 4.27 -19.90 -20.34
CA LEU A 117 3.46 -19.04 -19.50
C LEU A 117 2.34 -19.84 -18.85
N VAL A 118 2.23 -19.76 -17.52
CA VAL A 118 1.08 -20.26 -16.76
C VAL A 118 0.43 -19.08 -16.05
N VAL A 119 -0.89 -18.97 -16.14
CA VAL A 119 -1.65 -17.88 -15.52
C VAL A 119 -2.50 -18.44 -14.39
N SER A 120 -2.48 -17.77 -13.24
CA SER A 120 -3.32 -18.16 -12.10
C SER A 120 -4.79 -17.87 -12.39
N ALA A 121 -5.70 -18.73 -11.93
CA ALA A 121 -7.13 -18.43 -11.99
C ALA A 121 -7.58 -17.50 -10.87
N ALA A 122 -6.90 -17.53 -9.71
CA ALA A 122 -7.15 -16.61 -8.62
C ALA A 122 -6.41 -15.28 -8.85
N ALA A 123 -6.96 -14.21 -8.29
CA ALA A 123 -6.36 -12.88 -8.27
C ALA A 123 -6.04 -12.47 -6.83
N GLU A 124 -5.07 -11.57 -6.67
CA GLU A 124 -4.72 -11.00 -5.38
C GLU A 124 -5.91 -10.25 -4.72
N PRO A 125 -5.96 -10.17 -3.38
CA PRO A 125 -5.02 -10.78 -2.44
C PRO A 125 -5.18 -12.31 -2.30
N PHE A 126 -4.06 -13.02 -2.15
CA PHE A 126 -4.04 -14.46 -1.91
C PHE A 126 -4.06 -14.73 -0.40
N ILE A 127 -5.01 -15.56 0.02
CA ILE A 127 -5.10 -16.05 1.41
C ILE A 127 -4.32 -17.36 1.46
N LEU A 128 -3.22 -17.38 2.21
CA LEU A 128 -2.32 -18.51 2.37
C LEU A 128 -2.22 -18.90 3.84
N ASP A 129 -1.85 -20.15 4.09
CA ASP A 129 -1.41 -20.62 5.40
C ASP A 129 0.13 -20.71 5.45
N ASP A 130 0.71 -20.70 6.66
CA ASP A 130 2.16 -20.91 6.83
C ASP A 130 2.61 -22.24 6.21
N GLY A 131 3.64 -22.18 5.38
CA GLY A 131 4.18 -23.34 4.66
C GLY A 131 3.51 -23.63 3.32
N ASP A 132 2.50 -22.86 2.92
CA ASP A 132 1.97 -22.90 1.55
C ASP A 132 3.08 -22.60 0.53
N ARG A 133 2.93 -23.12 -0.68
CA ARG A 133 4.02 -23.10 -1.66
C ARG A 133 3.54 -23.05 -3.10
N ILE A 134 4.39 -22.53 -3.97
CA ILE A 134 4.34 -22.74 -5.41
C ILE A 134 5.40 -23.77 -5.77
N VAL A 135 5.02 -24.83 -6.47
CA VAL A 135 5.89 -25.92 -6.91
C VAL A 135 5.82 -26.03 -8.43
N VAL A 136 6.97 -25.94 -9.09
CA VAL A 136 7.07 -25.97 -10.55
C VAL A 136 8.17 -26.91 -11.03
N SER A 137 8.00 -27.47 -12.21
CA SER A 137 9.06 -28.11 -12.98
C SER A 137 9.29 -27.30 -14.24
N VAL A 138 10.55 -26.93 -14.48
CA VAL A 138 11.01 -26.25 -15.70
C VAL A 138 11.75 -27.27 -16.58
N ASP A 139 11.40 -27.32 -17.86
CA ASP A 139 12.03 -28.21 -18.85
C ASP A 139 12.02 -29.70 -18.48
N GLY A 140 11.00 -30.14 -17.73
CA GLY A 140 10.89 -31.51 -17.20
C GLY A 140 11.95 -31.85 -16.15
N GLY A 141 12.59 -30.83 -15.56
CA GLY A 141 13.54 -30.95 -14.47
C GLY A 141 12.89 -31.37 -13.15
N ALA A 142 13.72 -31.40 -12.10
CA ALA A 142 13.23 -31.66 -10.75
C ALA A 142 12.31 -30.52 -10.26
N ASP A 143 11.39 -30.85 -9.37
CA ASP A 143 10.48 -29.86 -8.79
C ASP A 143 11.26 -28.86 -7.95
N GLU A 144 11.10 -27.58 -8.28
CA GLU A 144 11.55 -26.43 -7.50
C GLU A 144 10.36 -25.84 -6.76
N GLN A 145 10.58 -25.29 -5.56
CA GLN A 145 9.49 -24.79 -4.73
C GLN A 145 9.83 -23.47 -4.04
N ALA A 146 8.87 -22.57 -4.03
CA ALA A 146 8.87 -21.34 -3.25
C ALA A 146 7.87 -21.49 -2.11
N ILE A 147 8.33 -21.35 -0.87
CA ILE A 147 7.50 -21.52 0.34
C ILE A 147 7.19 -20.15 0.93
N PHE A 148 5.93 -19.90 1.21
CA PHE A 148 5.42 -18.73 1.90
C PHE A 148 5.34 -19.05 3.39
N ASN A 149 5.97 -18.22 4.21
CA ASN A 149 6.01 -18.41 5.65
C ASN A 149 5.63 -17.12 6.36
N GLY A 150 4.95 -17.28 7.48
CA GLY A 150 4.49 -16.20 8.33
C GLY A 150 4.14 -16.71 9.70
N SER A 151 4.50 -15.94 10.73
CA SER A 151 4.08 -16.22 12.10
C SER A 151 3.55 -14.95 12.73
N ALA A 152 2.50 -15.09 13.54
CA ALA A 152 2.00 -13.98 14.34
C ALA A 152 3.06 -13.52 15.35
N ALA A 153 3.09 -12.22 15.63
CA ALA A 153 3.72 -11.69 16.83
C ALA A 153 3.04 -12.28 18.06
N GLN A 154 3.82 -12.79 19.00
CA GLN A 154 3.31 -13.37 20.25
C GLN A 154 4.07 -12.83 21.45
N ILE A 155 3.36 -12.41 22.48
CA ILE A 155 3.94 -11.95 23.73
C ILE A 155 3.32 -12.71 24.92
N PRO A 156 4.08 -13.62 25.56
CA PRO A 156 3.62 -14.33 26.74
C PRO A 156 3.69 -13.42 27.97
N ALA A 157 2.81 -13.70 28.94
CA ALA A 157 2.88 -13.15 30.29
C ALA A 157 4.15 -13.64 30.99
N GLY A 158 4.57 -12.93 32.04
CA GLY A 158 5.82 -13.20 32.76
C GLY A 158 5.84 -14.52 33.54
N GLY A 159 4.68 -15.18 33.68
CA GLY A 159 4.53 -16.47 34.33
C GLY A 159 3.13 -17.05 34.16
N ALA A 160 2.93 -18.26 34.70
CA ALA A 160 1.63 -18.90 34.72
C ALA A 160 0.73 -18.28 35.81
N GLY A 161 -0.58 -18.25 35.54
CA GLY A 161 -1.58 -17.85 36.53
C GLY A 161 -1.73 -18.86 37.69
N PRO A 162 -2.53 -18.53 38.72
CA PRO A 162 -3.42 -17.37 38.80
C PRO A 162 -2.69 -16.06 39.12
N PHE A 163 -3.32 -14.95 38.77
CA PHE A 163 -2.81 -13.59 38.96
C PHE A 163 -3.60 -12.86 40.04
N ALA A 164 -2.91 -12.20 40.96
CA ALA A 164 -3.55 -11.40 42.00
C ALA A 164 -3.83 -9.98 41.49
N LEU A 165 -5.06 -9.75 41.03
CA LEU A 165 -5.51 -8.50 40.43
C LEU A 165 -6.50 -7.78 41.33
N ALA A 166 -6.81 -6.53 40.98
CA ALA A 166 -7.79 -5.70 41.66
C ALA A 166 -8.82 -5.14 40.68
N ASP A 167 -10.01 -4.86 41.20
CA ASP A 167 -11.12 -4.30 40.43
C ASP A 167 -10.74 -2.98 39.73
N GLY A 168 -11.07 -2.88 38.45
CA GLY A 168 -10.82 -1.70 37.63
C GLY A 168 -9.37 -1.53 37.17
N GLN A 169 -8.49 -2.53 37.41
CA GLN A 169 -7.16 -2.49 36.81
C GLN A 169 -7.24 -2.57 35.29
N THR A 170 -6.31 -1.90 34.61
CA THR A 170 -6.27 -1.83 33.16
C THR A 170 -5.04 -2.50 32.57
N LEU A 171 -5.17 -2.99 31.34
CA LEU A 171 -4.08 -3.40 30.46
C LEU A 171 -4.21 -2.60 29.17
N THR A 172 -3.16 -1.89 28.76
CA THR A 172 -3.16 -1.12 27.50
C THR A 172 -2.23 -1.78 26.49
N LEU A 173 -2.71 -1.94 25.27
CA LEU A 173 -2.03 -2.71 24.24
C LEU A 173 -2.38 -2.23 22.82
N ARG A 174 -1.57 -2.62 21.86
CA ARG A 174 -1.73 -2.32 20.43
C ARG A 174 -1.35 -3.55 19.60
N PHE A 175 -2.10 -3.76 18.52
CA PHE A 175 -1.81 -4.77 17.50
C PHE A 175 -1.51 -4.07 16.16
N ASP A 176 -0.52 -4.57 15.44
CA ASP A 176 -0.19 -4.20 14.05
C ASP A 176 -0.10 -2.68 13.78
N GLY A 177 0.43 -1.92 14.75
CA GLY A 177 0.54 -0.46 14.65
C GLY A 177 -0.78 0.31 14.74
N GLY A 178 -1.90 -0.37 15.01
CA GLY A 178 -3.24 0.19 15.11
C GLY A 178 -3.48 1.12 16.31
N THR A 179 -4.75 1.38 16.63
CA THR A 179 -5.06 2.26 17.78
C THR A 179 -4.79 1.54 19.10
N GLU A 180 -4.31 2.26 20.11
CA GLU A 180 -4.16 1.72 21.46
C GLU A 180 -5.54 1.34 22.04
N GLN A 181 -5.61 0.13 22.61
CA GLN A 181 -6.80 -0.45 23.20
C GLN A 181 -6.60 -0.56 24.71
N THR A 182 -7.65 -0.30 25.48
CA THR A 182 -7.64 -0.42 26.94
C THR A 182 -8.59 -1.52 27.37
N VAL A 183 -8.04 -2.62 27.90
CA VAL A 183 -8.81 -3.68 28.55
C VAL A 183 -9.00 -3.31 30.02
N THR A 184 -10.25 -3.33 30.48
CA THR A 184 -10.59 -3.11 31.90
C THR A 184 -10.93 -4.45 32.55
N LEU A 185 -10.27 -4.75 33.67
CA LEU A 185 -10.49 -5.97 34.44
C LEU A 185 -11.47 -5.67 35.57
N ALA A 186 -12.75 -5.99 35.37
CA ALA A 186 -13.77 -5.82 36.40
C ALA A 186 -13.88 -7.08 37.26
N ALA A 187 -14.03 -6.93 38.58
CA ALA A 187 -14.16 -8.06 39.49
C ALA A 187 -15.34 -9.00 39.19
N ALA A 188 -16.37 -8.48 38.50
CA ALA A 188 -17.54 -9.26 38.08
C ALA A 188 -17.24 -10.28 36.97
N ASP A 189 -16.13 -10.10 36.24
CA ASP A 189 -15.75 -10.99 35.13
C ASP A 189 -14.94 -12.21 35.60
N PHE A 190 -14.59 -12.27 36.89
CA PHE A 190 -13.78 -13.32 37.49
C PHE A 190 -14.54 -14.00 38.63
N ALA A 191 -14.27 -15.30 38.85
CA ALA A 191 -14.75 -15.97 40.04
C ALA A 191 -14.11 -15.40 41.33
N ASP A 192 -12.80 -15.11 41.26
CA ASP A 192 -12.04 -14.38 42.27
C ASP A 192 -10.94 -13.56 41.60
N ILE A 193 -11.09 -12.23 41.55
CA ILE A 193 -10.10 -11.35 40.92
C ILE A 193 -8.74 -11.36 41.64
N GLY A 194 -8.70 -11.73 42.93
CA GLY A 194 -7.45 -11.91 43.67
C GLY A 194 -6.70 -13.20 43.31
N ALA A 195 -7.32 -14.08 42.53
CA ALA A 195 -6.75 -15.32 42.01
C ALA A 195 -7.23 -15.57 40.57
N ALA A 196 -7.24 -14.53 39.73
CA ALA A 196 -7.73 -14.59 38.36
C ALA A 196 -6.96 -15.63 37.54
N THR A 197 -7.66 -16.62 36.99
CA THR A 197 -7.03 -17.66 36.17
C THR A 197 -6.61 -17.09 34.81
N ALA A 198 -5.62 -17.72 34.17
CA ALA A 198 -5.20 -17.33 32.83
C ALA A 198 -6.34 -17.46 31.82
N ASP A 199 -7.20 -18.48 31.96
CA ASP A 199 -8.35 -18.71 31.07
C ASP A 199 -9.43 -17.63 31.23
N GLU A 200 -9.76 -17.23 32.46
CA GLU A 200 -10.66 -16.10 32.70
C GLU A 200 -10.10 -14.82 32.09
N LEU A 201 -8.81 -14.54 32.30
CA LEU A 201 -8.16 -13.36 31.70
C LEU A 201 -8.19 -13.39 30.18
N ALA A 202 -7.90 -14.54 29.56
CA ALA A 202 -7.97 -14.67 28.11
C ALA A 202 -9.38 -14.38 27.60
N ALA A 203 -10.42 -14.89 28.27
CA ALA A 203 -11.81 -14.62 27.91
C ALA A 203 -12.16 -13.12 28.03
N VAL A 204 -11.77 -12.48 29.13
CA VAL A 204 -12.00 -11.04 29.36
C VAL A 204 -11.29 -10.20 28.31
N ILE A 205 -10.01 -10.48 28.03
CA ILE A 205 -9.23 -9.77 27.03
C ILE A 205 -9.87 -9.94 25.64
N ASN A 206 -10.16 -11.17 25.21
CA ASN A 206 -10.76 -11.46 23.91
C ASN A 206 -12.13 -10.79 23.70
N SER A 207 -12.85 -10.49 24.77
CA SER A 207 -14.12 -9.77 24.67
C SER A 207 -13.98 -8.26 24.45
N GLN A 208 -12.78 -7.71 24.66
CA GLN A 208 -12.52 -6.26 24.66
C GLN A 208 -11.50 -5.82 23.60
N ILE A 209 -10.78 -6.74 22.96
CA ILE A 209 -9.76 -6.42 21.94
C ILE A 209 -10.24 -6.71 20.51
N ALA A 210 -9.59 -6.07 19.55
CA ALA A 210 -9.68 -6.36 18.12
C ALA A 210 -8.28 -6.43 17.49
N GLY A 211 -8.12 -7.26 16.44
CA GLY A 211 -6.85 -7.44 15.73
C GLY A 211 -5.84 -8.34 16.46
N GLY A 212 -6.32 -9.13 17.42
CA GLY A 212 -5.50 -10.07 18.16
C GLY A 212 -6.33 -10.95 19.07
N LYS A 213 -5.66 -11.93 19.67
CA LYS A 213 -6.25 -12.94 20.55
C LYS A 213 -5.35 -13.23 21.73
N ALA A 214 -5.98 -13.52 22.86
CA ALA A 214 -5.37 -14.06 24.06
C ALA A 214 -5.62 -15.58 24.12
N THR A 215 -4.54 -16.35 24.21
CA THR A 215 -4.59 -17.81 24.35
C THR A 215 -3.86 -18.24 25.62
N VAL A 216 -4.17 -19.44 26.11
CA VAL A 216 -3.52 -19.99 27.30
C VAL A 216 -2.92 -21.33 26.96
N GLU A 217 -1.62 -21.48 27.22
CA GLU A 217 -0.94 -22.77 27.11
C GLU A 217 -0.12 -23.02 28.38
N ALA A 218 -0.28 -24.20 28.97
CA ALA A 218 0.36 -24.58 30.23
C ALA A 218 0.16 -23.53 31.37
N GLY A 219 -0.99 -22.85 31.37
CA GLY A 219 -1.35 -21.81 32.35
C GLY A 219 -0.71 -20.44 32.10
N ILE A 220 0.06 -20.28 31.01
CA ILE A 220 0.66 -19.02 30.58
C ILE A 220 -0.27 -18.35 29.58
N LEU A 221 -0.68 -17.12 29.91
CA LEU A 221 -1.44 -16.25 29.03
C LEU A 221 -0.52 -15.67 27.95
N THR A 222 -0.89 -15.78 26.68
CA THR A 222 -0.14 -15.25 25.55
C THR A 222 -1.05 -14.39 24.68
N LEU A 223 -0.63 -13.16 24.40
CA LEU A 223 -1.29 -12.29 23.43
C LEU A 223 -0.64 -12.55 22.06
N SER A 224 -1.46 -12.76 21.04
CA SER A 224 -1.02 -12.94 19.66
C SER A 224 -1.77 -11.97 18.75
N SER A 225 -1.11 -11.44 17.73
CA SER A 225 -1.81 -10.73 16.65
C SER A 225 -2.64 -11.73 15.82
N ASP A 226 -3.71 -11.25 15.19
CA ASP A 226 -4.47 -12.04 14.20
C ASP A 226 -3.76 -12.07 12.84
N THR A 227 -2.83 -11.14 12.59
CA THR A 227 -1.99 -11.07 11.40
C THR A 227 -0.82 -12.05 11.53
N GLU A 228 -0.57 -12.86 10.50
CA GLU A 228 0.58 -13.76 10.43
C GLU A 228 1.55 -13.30 9.35
N GLY A 229 2.79 -12.97 9.74
CA GLY A 229 3.81 -12.47 8.81
C GLY A 229 4.68 -11.37 9.40
N SER A 230 5.54 -10.82 8.56
CA SER A 230 6.53 -9.80 8.96
C SER A 230 5.93 -8.45 9.34
N SER A 231 4.67 -8.16 8.98
CA SER A 231 3.96 -6.95 9.42
C SER A 231 3.29 -7.09 10.79
N SER A 232 3.14 -8.31 11.28
CA SER A 232 2.49 -8.64 12.55
C SER A 232 3.24 -8.02 13.73
N GLN A 233 2.52 -7.36 14.63
CA GLN A 233 3.06 -6.73 15.83
C GLN A 233 2.11 -6.86 17.02
N VAL A 234 2.66 -7.14 18.20
CA VAL A 234 1.97 -6.98 19.48
C VAL A 234 2.79 -6.08 20.37
N GLU A 235 2.16 -5.09 20.98
CA GLU A 235 2.79 -4.19 21.93
C GLU A 235 1.91 -4.03 23.18
N VAL A 236 2.45 -4.34 24.35
CA VAL A 236 1.85 -3.94 25.62
C VAL A 236 2.40 -2.58 26.00
N THR A 237 1.59 -1.55 25.86
CA THR A 237 1.99 -0.15 26.07
C THR A 237 1.97 0.25 27.55
N GLY A 238 1.26 -0.51 28.40
CA GLY A 238 1.18 -0.23 29.83
C GLY A 238 -0.06 -0.83 30.51
N GLY A 239 -0.67 -0.03 31.38
CA GLY A 239 -1.79 -0.44 32.23
C GLY A 239 -1.37 -0.85 33.65
N THR A 240 -2.26 -0.64 34.61
CA THR A 240 -2.01 -0.91 36.03
C THR A 240 -1.93 -2.40 36.37
N ALA A 241 -2.46 -3.28 35.51
CA ALA A 241 -2.38 -4.73 35.65
C ALA A 241 -1.03 -5.31 35.18
N ASN A 242 -0.33 -4.64 34.25
CA ASN A 242 0.86 -5.21 33.63
C ASN A 242 2.02 -5.52 34.62
N PRO A 243 2.25 -4.77 35.71
CA PRO A 243 3.23 -5.18 36.73
C PRO A 243 2.96 -6.56 37.35
N THR A 244 1.69 -6.99 37.41
CA THR A 244 1.31 -8.33 37.89
C THR A 244 1.38 -9.37 36.77
N LEU A 245 0.93 -9.01 35.56
CA LEU A 245 0.89 -9.93 34.41
C LEU A 245 2.28 -10.19 33.82
N GLY A 246 3.17 -9.21 33.89
CA GLY A 246 4.58 -9.33 33.51
C GLY A 246 4.83 -9.44 32.00
N PHE A 247 3.96 -8.89 31.15
CA PHE A 247 4.27 -8.80 29.72
C PHE A 247 5.48 -7.89 29.51
N ALA A 248 6.38 -8.30 28.62
CA ALA A 248 7.53 -7.48 28.25
C ALA A 248 7.10 -6.13 27.65
N ALA A 249 7.83 -5.07 27.97
CA ALA A 249 7.58 -3.76 27.38
C ALA A 249 8.20 -3.67 25.98
N GLY A 250 7.50 -3.00 25.06
CA GLY A 250 7.95 -2.76 23.69
C GLY A 250 7.23 -3.62 22.64
N VAL A 251 7.50 -3.32 21.38
CA VAL A 251 6.91 -4.02 20.23
C VAL A 251 7.58 -5.38 20.05
N VAL A 252 6.77 -6.43 19.97
CA VAL A 252 7.18 -7.75 19.51
C VAL A 252 6.64 -7.93 18.09
N SER A 253 7.48 -8.37 17.17
CA SER A 253 7.11 -8.58 15.77
C SER A 253 6.98 -10.08 15.44
N GLY A 254 6.10 -10.37 14.49
CA GLY A 254 6.04 -11.66 13.83
C GLY A 254 7.24 -11.88 12.92
N ALA A 255 7.33 -13.06 12.34
CA ALA A 255 8.34 -13.40 11.36
C ALA A 255 7.69 -13.87 10.06
N GLY A 256 8.48 -14.00 8.99
CA GLY A 256 7.99 -14.48 7.71
C GLY A 256 8.73 -13.85 6.54
N ASN A 257 8.45 -14.37 5.34
CA ASN A 257 8.91 -13.80 4.08
C ASN A 257 7.80 -13.03 3.33
N VAL A 258 6.59 -12.99 3.89
CA VAL A 258 5.48 -12.13 3.46
C VAL A 258 5.06 -11.20 4.60
N ALA A 259 4.38 -10.11 4.27
CA ALA A 259 3.89 -9.15 5.25
C ALA A 259 2.69 -9.71 6.04
N ASP A 260 1.71 -10.26 5.34
CA ASP A 260 0.47 -10.83 5.88
C ASP A 260 0.02 -12.00 5.01
N LEU A 261 0.04 -13.22 5.56
CA LEU A 261 -0.37 -14.44 4.88
C LEU A 261 -1.85 -14.40 4.44
N SER A 262 -2.70 -13.63 5.11
CA SER A 262 -4.12 -13.50 4.74
C SER A 262 -4.36 -12.51 3.60
N SER A 263 -3.33 -11.76 3.18
CA SER A 263 -3.44 -10.73 2.16
C SER A 263 -2.19 -10.62 1.28
N VAL A 264 -1.68 -11.74 0.77
CA VAL A 264 -0.45 -11.76 -0.03
C VAL A 264 -0.69 -11.14 -1.42
N SER A 265 0.17 -10.19 -1.80
CA SER A 265 0.15 -9.51 -3.11
C SER A 265 0.99 -10.24 -4.16
N VAL A 266 0.75 -9.96 -5.45
CA VAL A 266 1.59 -10.46 -6.55
C VAL A 266 3.04 -9.97 -6.42
N SER A 267 3.26 -8.77 -5.86
CA SER A 267 4.62 -8.27 -5.60
C SER A 267 5.39 -9.09 -4.56
N GLU A 268 4.69 -9.59 -3.54
CA GLU A 268 5.30 -10.49 -2.54
C GLU A 268 5.53 -11.87 -3.14
N VAL A 269 4.56 -12.40 -3.90
CA VAL A 269 4.73 -13.64 -4.67
C VAL A 269 5.96 -13.56 -5.56
N LYS A 270 6.13 -12.47 -6.31
CA LYS A 270 7.31 -12.24 -7.14
C LYS A 270 8.60 -12.32 -6.34
N THR A 271 8.66 -11.62 -5.22
CA THR A 271 9.86 -11.58 -4.37
C THR A 271 10.22 -12.97 -3.83
N VAL A 272 9.23 -13.73 -3.36
CA VAL A 272 9.44 -15.06 -2.78
C VAL A 272 9.79 -16.09 -3.86
N VAL A 273 9.06 -16.09 -4.98
CA VAL A 273 9.23 -17.06 -6.08
C VAL A 273 10.54 -16.85 -6.80
N GLU A 274 10.88 -15.62 -7.22
CA GLU A 274 12.11 -15.37 -7.99
C GLU A 274 13.37 -15.57 -7.16
N ALA A 275 13.29 -15.39 -5.84
CA ALA A 275 14.39 -15.71 -4.93
C ALA A 275 14.60 -17.23 -4.79
N ALA A 276 13.53 -18.03 -4.82
CA ALA A 276 13.58 -19.47 -4.62
C ALA A 276 13.75 -20.27 -5.92
N ILE A 277 13.22 -19.76 -7.04
CA ILE A 277 13.14 -20.42 -8.35
C ILE A 277 13.65 -19.43 -9.42
N PRO A 278 14.98 -19.26 -9.59
CA PRO A 278 15.55 -18.24 -10.48
C PRO A 278 15.29 -18.48 -11.97
N SER A 279 14.77 -19.66 -12.34
CA SER A 279 14.40 -20.06 -13.69
C SER A 279 13.01 -19.52 -14.11
N VAL A 280 12.27 -18.92 -13.18
CA VAL A 280 10.91 -18.38 -13.38
C VAL A 280 10.88 -16.90 -13.02
N GLU A 281 10.18 -16.13 -13.84
CA GLU A 281 9.80 -14.74 -13.61
C GLU A 281 8.31 -14.65 -13.28
N VAL A 282 7.96 -13.80 -12.31
CA VAL A 282 6.58 -13.52 -11.91
C VAL A 282 6.22 -12.10 -12.34
N THR A 283 5.10 -11.98 -13.04
CA THR A 283 4.53 -10.68 -13.43
C THR A 283 3.06 -10.60 -13.02
N ALA A 284 2.60 -9.38 -12.73
CA ALA A 284 1.19 -9.13 -12.46
C ALA A 284 0.44 -9.07 -13.80
N GLY A 285 -0.46 -10.03 -13.99
CA GLY A 285 -1.40 -10.06 -15.11
C GLY A 285 -2.58 -9.11 -14.90
N VAL A 286 -3.38 -8.95 -15.94
CA VAL A 286 -4.58 -8.11 -15.88
C VAL A 286 -5.55 -8.64 -14.83
N GLY A 287 -5.99 -7.76 -13.92
CA GLY A 287 -6.93 -8.12 -12.87
C GLY A 287 -6.32 -8.73 -11.61
N GLY A 288 -5.00 -8.61 -11.41
CA GLY A 288 -4.33 -9.06 -10.18
C GLY A 288 -3.98 -10.54 -10.15
N VAL A 289 -4.07 -11.22 -11.31
CA VAL A 289 -3.61 -12.61 -11.46
C VAL A 289 -2.08 -12.67 -11.55
N ILE A 290 -1.53 -13.83 -11.28
CA ILE A 290 -0.11 -14.14 -11.42
C ILE A 290 0.13 -14.71 -12.83
N GLU A 291 1.12 -14.15 -13.52
CA GLU A 291 1.71 -14.74 -14.71
C GLU A 291 3.09 -15.30 -14.37
N LEU A 292 3.21 -16.63 -14.32
CA LEU A 292 4.48 -17.33 -14.16
C LEU A 292 5.07 -17.59 -15.55
N ARG A 293 6.26 -17.05 -15.79
CA ARG A 293 6.96 -17.16 -17.07
C ARG A 293 8.31 -17.83 -16.87
N THR A 294 8.71 -18.71 -17.76
CA THR A 294 10.12 -19.15 -17.78
C THR A 294 11.03 -18.00 -18.17
N VAL A 295 12.22 -17.92 -17.60
CA VAL A 295 13.26 -16.98 -18.07
C VAL A 295 13.76 -17.38 -19.47
N GLY A 296 13.77 -18.68 -19.77
CA GLY A 296 14.05 -19.21 -21.10
C GLY A 296 12.89 -18.98 -22.07
N THR A 297 13.20 -18.91 -23.38
CA THR A 297 12.21 -18.74 -24.46
C THR A 297 12.42 -19.76 -25.57
N GLY A 298 11.36 -20.12 -26.30
CA GLY A 298 11.40 -21.03 -27.45
C GLY A 298 10.53 -22.26 -27.26
N ALA A 299 10.28 -23.02 -28.33
CA ALA A 299 9.36 -24.16 -28.32
C ALA A 299 9.85 -25.36 -27.48
N ALA A 300 11.15 -25.41 -27.17
CA ALA A 300 11.72 -26.43 -26.30
C ALA A 300 11.55 -26.13 -24.81
N VAL A 301 11.22 -24.89 -24.46
CA VAL A 301 11.07 -24.46 -23.06
C VAL A 301 9.69 -24.84 -22.56
N SER A 302 9.61 -25.42 -21.36
CA SER A 302 8.34 -25.81 -20.75
C SER A 302 8.26 -25.50 -19.26
N LEU A 303 7.04 -25.28 -18.80
CA LEU A 303 6.70 -25.00 -17.41
C LEU A 303 5.47 -25.81 -17.03
N GLN A 304 5.55 -26.50 -15.89
CA GLN A 304 4.43 -27.19 -15.30
C GLN A 304 4.33 -26.85 -13.83
N VAL A 305 3.17 -26.35 -13.40
CA VAL A 305 2.86 -26.19 -11.97
C VAL A 305 2.42 -27.55 -11.43
N GLN A 306 2.99 -27.98 -10.31
CA GLN A 306 2.70 -29.26 -9.70
C GLN A 306 1.51 -29.18 -8.74
N ALA A 307 0.82 -30.31 -8.54
CA ALA A 307 -0.34 -30.42 -7.67
C ALA A 307 -0.05 -30.14 -6.17
N ALA A 308 1.23 -30.11 -5.78
CA ALA A 308 1.67 -29.70 -4.45
C ALA A 308 1.63 -28.18 -4.22
N THR A 309 1.37 -27.39 -5.27
CA THR A 309 1.14 -25.95 -5.19
C THR A 309 -0.15 -25.65 -4.43
N ALA A 310 -0.11 -24.62 -3.59
CA ALA A 310 -1.26 -24.18 -2.81
C ALA A 310 -2.45 -23.86 -3.73
N ALA A 311 -3.61 -24.42 -3.40
CA ALA A 311 -4.83 -24.25 -4.19
C ALA A 311 -5.32 -22.79 -4.24
N ALA A 312 -4.90 -21.96 -3.28
CA ALA A 312 -5.22 -20.54 -3.20
C ALA A 312 -4.82 -19.76 -4.46
N PHE A 313 -3.77 -20.17 -5.18
CA PHE A 313 -3.38 -19.53 -6.43
C PHE A 313 -4.24 -19.97 -7.62
N GLY A 314 -4.83 -21.17 -7.59
CA GLY A 314 -5.69 -21.66 -8.67
C GLY A 314 -4.97 -21.85 -10.01
N PHE A 315 -3.70 -22.26 -10.01
CA PHE A 315 -3.02 -22.68 -11.23
C PHE A 315 -3.55 -24.03 -11.74
N ASP A 316 -3.56 -24.23 -13.05
CA ASP A 316 -3.71 -25.55 -13.63
C ASP A 316 -2.40 -26.37 -13.51
N ASN A 317 -2.47 -27.68 -13.79
CA ASN A 317 -1.32 -28.57 -13.75
C ASN A 317 -0.91 -29.09 -15.14
N ASP A 318 -1.40 -28.47 -16.20
CA ASP A 318 -1.06 -28.87 -17.56
C ASP A 318 0.39 -28.45 -17.87
N LEU A 319 0.99 -29.10 -18.88
CA LEU A 319 2.31 -28.72 -19.37
C LEU A 319 2.15 -27.54 -20.33
N HIS A 320 2.73 -26.40 -19.97
CA HIS A 320 2.78 -25.22 -20.83
C HIS A 320 4.14 -25.15 -21.53
N SER A 321 4.16 -24.72 -22.79
CA SER A 321 5.38 -24.61 -23.58
C SER A 321 5.53 -23.21 -24.16
N GLY A 322 6.78 -22.77 -24.29
CA GLY A 322 7.08 -21.58 -25.07
C GLY A 322 6.85 -21.81 -26.56
N SER A 323 7.10 -20.78 -27.36
CA SER A 323 7.04 -20.86 -28.82
C SER A 323 8.29 -20.25 -29.42
N ASP A 324 8.79 -20.81 -30.53
CA ASP A 324 9.88 -20.22 -31.33
C ASP A 324 9.43 -18.94 -32.06
N SER A 325 8.12 -18.72 -32.15
CA SER A 325 7.53 -17.58 -32.84
C SER A 325 6.24 -17.17 -32.15
N GLY A 326 6.32 -16.14 -31.32
CA GLY A 326 5.19 -15.50 -30.66
C GLY A 326 5.22 -13.99 -30.82
N ALA A 327 4.21 -13.34 -30.24
CA ALA A 327 4.13 -11.90 -30.13
C ALA A 327 5.05 -11.45 -28.99
N ALA A 328 6.11 -10.71 -29.31
CA ALA A 328 6.97 -10.10 -28.28
C ALA A 328 6.66 -8.64 -28.10
N ASP A 329 6.68 -8.19 -26.85
CA ASP A 329 6.56 -6.80 -26.44
C ASP A 329 7.69 -5.97 -27.07
N ALA A 330 7.36 -5.15 -28.07
CA ALA A 330 8.36 -4.37 -28.79
C ALA A 330 8.42 -2.92 -28.28
N VAL A 331 7.26 -2.32 -28.00
CA VAL A 331 7.18 -0.94 -27.52
C VAL A 331 6.19 -0.87 -26.37
N ARG A 332 6.65 -0.47 -25.18
CA ARG A 332 5.79 -0.12 -24.05
C ARG A 332 5.18 1.26 -24.29
N VAL A 333 3.86 1.33 -24.27
CA VAL A 333 3.07 2.56 -24.31
C VAL A 333 2.45 2.75 -22.94
N GLU A 334 2.70 3.89 -22.30
CA GLU A 334 2.23 4.17 -20.94
C GLU A 334 1.47 5.49 -20.90
N GLY A 335 0.38 5.52 -20.13
CA GLY A 335 -0.40 6.71 -19.85
C GLY A 335 0.44 7.78 -19.15
N LYS A 336 0.26 9.03 -19.56
CA LYS A 336 1.01 10.17 -18.99
C LYS A 336 0.72 10.34 -17.49
N ASP A 337 -0.54 10.17 -17.10
CA ASP A 337 -1.01 10.38 -15.73
C ASP A 337 -1.65 9.08 -15.17
N PRO A 338 -1.51 8.78 -13.86
CA PRO A 338 -2.17 7.63 -13.24
C PRO A 338 -3.68 7.80 -13.14
N GLY A 339 -4.45 6.71 -13.29
CA GLY A 339 -5.91 6.68 -13.14
C GLY A 339 -6.66 6.00 -14.30
N ALA A 340 -7.95 5.72 -14.08
CA ALA A 340 -8.82 4.98 -15.00
C ALA A 340 -9.17 5.71 -16.32
N TYR A 341 -8.81 7.00 -16.43
CA TYR A 341 -9.24 7.88 -17.52
C TYR A 341 -8.11 8.20 -18.52
N ALA A 342 -7.17 7.27 -18.71
CA ALA A 342 -6.28 7.34 -19.85
C ALA A 342 -7.07 6.93 -21.11
N ASP A 343 -7.41 7.93 -21.92
CA ASP A 343 -8.09 7.78 -23.20
C ASP A 343 -7.41 6.73 -24.07
N GLN A 344 -8.22 5.88 -24.68
CA GLN A 344 -7.84 4.84 -25.64
C GLN A 344 -6.71 5.31 -26.58
N ILE A 345 -5.53 4.72 -26.46
CA ILE A 345 -4.43 4.96 -27.41
C ILE A 345 -4.62 4.03 -28.61
N GLN A 346 -4.83 4.61 -29.79
CA GLN A 346 -4.73 3.88 -31.06
C GLN A 346 -3.37 4.18 -31.69
N ALA A 347 -2.52 3.16 -31.78
CA ALA A 347 -1.25 3.24 -32.48
C ALA A 347 -1.37 2.50 -33.82
N GLU A 348 -0.95 3.15 -34.91
CA GLU A 348 -0.87 2.55 -36.24
C GLU A 348 0.60 2.36 -36.61
N VAL A 349 0.99 1.12 -36.92
CA VAL A 349 2.33 0.81 -37.45
C VAL A 349 2.26 0.82 -38.98
N ARG A 350 2.97 1.76 -39.61
CA ARG A 350 3.05 1.85 -41.08
C ARG A 350 4.41 1.36 -41.58
N ALA A 351 4.43 0.79 -42.78
CA ALA A 351 5.68 0.49 -43.47
C ALA A 351 6.48 1.78 -43.69
N ALA A 352 7.81 1.68 -43.61
CA ALA A 352 8.69 2.82 -43.89
C ALA A 352 8.44 3.31 -45.32
N THR A 353 7.97 4.55 -45.47
CA THR A 353 7.92 5.24 -46.75
C THR A 353 9.31 5.77 -47.06
N ASN A 354 9.96 5.23 -48.10
CA ASN A 354 11.17 5.80 -48.70
C ASN A 354 10.91 7.17 -49.32
#